data_AF-A0A2D8GCQ0-F1
#
_entry.id   AF-A0A2D8GCQ0-F1
#
_cell.length_a   1.000
_cell.length_b   1.000
_cell.length_c   1.000
_cell.angle_alpha   90.00
_cell.angle_beta   90.00
_cell.angle_gamma   90.00
#
_symmetry.space_group_name_H-M   'P 1'
#
loop_
_entity.id
_entity.type
_entity.pdbx_description
1 polymer ?
#
loop_
_entity_poly.entity_id
_entity_poly.type
_entity_poly.pdbx_seq_one_letter_code
_entity_poly.pdbx_strand_id
1 'polypeptide(L)'
;PDSRVRIANKKISKAFGGSTQLSILVEGDIFEPNTLKNIETLTDHVKNKYSIVTKSYSIVDVIKKMHSGFNGGDPEYEVIPDDRDLISQYMFLYSIAGDGDEFDVLLDDTEDPNHTQILLRMEEVRTSTIADIVEDTEQFIQANFYDDAPMELTGGATLLGVLSRMIVNGQLISLLVSVLIIFIIMTIVFRSFIGGLFATLPMGTSVIMMFGLMGYLNIPLDVTTMLLTSILVGVGVDYTVHFLWHLRDHLRDGDNLDQAISNTFLISGRGILFNGLSVVVGFSALLFSVFVPVQIFGILVMGSISFCLFGALATLPALTSLIKPKFLYK
;
A
#
# COMPACT_ATOMS: atom_id res chain seq x y z
N PRO A 1 -0.81 10.27 -18.32
CA PRO A 1 0.54 9.86 -18.78
C PRO A 1 1.41 11.07 -19.17
N ASP A 2 0.80 12.03 -19.85
CA ASP A 2 1.48 13.18 -20.48
C ASP A 2 1.50 14.45 -19.63
N SER A 3 1.29 14.33 -18.32
CA SER A 3 1.42 15.49 -17.43
C SER A 3 2.85 16.02 -17.47
N ARG A 4 2.99 17.34 -17.67
CA ARG A 4 4.29 18.03 -17.66
C ARG A 4 5.11 17.71 -16.41
N VAL A 5 4.45 17.63 -15.25
CA VAL A 5 5.09 17.33 -13.96
C VAL A 5 5.68 15.91 -13.97
N ARG A 6 4.96 14.92 -14.51
CA ARG A 6 5.46 13.54 -14.58
C ARG A 6 6.63 13.39 -15.55
N ILE A 7 6.58 14.09 -16.68
CA ILE A 7 7.69 14.11 -17.65
C ILE A 7 8.93 14.75 -17.03
N ALA A 8 8.76 15.88 -16.33
CA ALA A 8 9.85 16.53 -15.60
C ALA A 8 10.42 15.61 -14.52
N ASN A 9 9.56 14.97 -13.71
CA ASN A 9 10.00 14.05 -12.66
C ASN A 9 10.79 12.85 -13.22
N LYS A 10 10.35 12.26 -14.33
CA LYS A 10 11.10 11.17 -14.99
C LYS A 10 12.47 11.62 -15.49
N LYS A 11 12.57 12.83 -16.05
CA LYS A 11 13.86 13.39 -16.48
C LYS A 11 14.77 13.65 -15.29
N ILE A 12 14.26 14.21 -14.19
CA ILE A 12 15.00 14.43 -12.95
C ILE A 12 15.46 13.09 -12.37
N SER A 13 14.57 12.11 -12.26
CA SER A 13 14.89 10.76 -11.77
C SER A 13 16.02 10.13 -12.60
N LYS A 14 15.96 10.21 -13.93
CA LYS A 14 17.00 9.64 -14.79
C LYS A 14 18.33 10.40 -14.70
N ALA A 15 18.30 11.73 -14.57
CA ALA A 15 19.50 12.55 -14.52
C ALA A 15 20.21 12.49 -13.15
N PHE A 16 19.44 12.41 -12.06
CA PHE A 16 19.97 12.53 -10.70
C PHE A 16 20.06 11.20 -9.95
N GLY A 17 19.58 10.09 -10.52
CA GLY A 17 19.60 8.76 -9.89
C GLY A 17 18.43 8.61 -8.91
N GLY A 18 17.20 8.61 -9.43
CA GLY A 18 16.00 8.42 -8.63
C GLY A 18 15.31 9.71 -8.17
N SER A 19 14.00 9.64 -7.93
CA SER A 19 13.17 10.74 -7.41
C SER A 19 12.50 10.42 -6.08
N THR A 20 12.70 9.20 -5.57
CA THR A 20 12.21 8.75 -4.26
C THR A 20 13.38 8.66 -3.28
N GLN A 21 13.16 9.04 -2.03
CA GLN A 21 14.19 9.06 -0.99
C GLN A 21 13.75 8.20 0.21
N LEU A 22 14.67 7.37 0.68
CA LEU A 22 14.61 6.66 1.95
C LEU A 22 15.65 7.28 2.88
N SER A 23 15.24 7.62 4.09
CA SER A 23 16.13 8.15 5.13
C SER A 23 16.30 7.11 6.22
N ILE A 24 17.51 6.95 6.74
CA ILE A 24 17.78 6.09 7.89
C ILE A 24 18.38 6.98 8.96
N LEU A 25 17.78 7.05 10.13
CA LEU A 25 18.33 7.79 11.26
C LEU A 25 19.29 6.85 12.00
N VAL A 26 20.44 7.38 12.35
CA VAL A 26 21.48 6.65 13.07
C VAL A 26 21.76 7.48 14.31
N GLU A 27 21.50 6.88 15.48
CA GLU A 27 21.89 7.46 16.76
C GLU A 27 23.25 6.89 17.16
N GLY A 28 24.18 7.78 17.46
CA GLY A 28 25.54 7.41 17.82
C GLY A 28 26.55 8.52 17.52
N ASP A 29 27.69 8.45 18.21
CA ASP A 29 28.80 9.38 18.00
C ASP A 29 29.40 9.17 16.60
N ILE A 30 29.27 10.17 15.72
CA ILE A 30 29.81 10.13 14.35
C ILE A 30 31.34 10.19 14.32
N PHE A 31 31.99 10.63 15.41
CA PHE A 31 33.44 10.68 15.52
C PHE A 31 34.01 9.28 15.77
N GLU A 32 33.21 8.34 16.28
CA GLU A 32 33.62 6.95 16.47
C GLU A 32 33.72 6.20 15.12
N PRO A 33 34.91 5.68 14.75
CA PRO A 33 35.09 4.94 13.50
C PRO A 33 34.14 3.74 13.35
N ASN A 34 33.76 3.12 14.46
CA ASN A 34 32.83 1.99 14.46
C ASN A 34 31.42 2.40 14.00
N THR A 35 30.93 3.57 14.43
CA THR A 35 29.64 4.12 13.98
C THR A 35 29.64 4.32 12.47
N LEU A 36 30.73 4.90 11.93
CA LEU A 36 30.88 5.14 10.49
C LEU A 36 30.97 3.83 9.69
N LYS A 37 31.68 2.81 10.21
CA LYS A 37 31.76 1.48 9.60
C LYS A 37 30.41 0.76 9.61
N ASN A 38 29.61 0.94 10.65
CA ASN A 38 28.24 0.40 10.71
C ASN A 38 27.34 1.05 9.65
N ILE A 39 27.43 2.38 9.50
CA ILE A 39 26.72 3.12 8.44
C ILE A 39 27.13 2.63 7.04
N GLU A 40 28.44 2.42 6.79
CA GLU A 40 28.94 1.90 5.52
C GLU A 40 28.42 0.49 5.25
N THR A 41 28.50 -0.39 6.25
CA THR A 41 28.01 -1.78 6.17
C THR A 41 26.52 -1.85 5.82
N LEU A 42 25.70 -1.02 6.49
CA LEU A 42 24.26 -0.94 6.22
C LEU A 42 23.99 -0.42 4.81
N THR A 43 24.69 0.64 4.41
CA THR A 43 24.55 1.25 3.07
C THR A 43 24.92 0.26 1.97
N ASP A 44 26.00 -0.50 2.16
CA ASP A 44 26.47 -1.50 1.20
C ASP A 44 25.52 -2.70 1.11
N HIS A 45 24.97 -3.17 2.23
CA HIS A 45 23.94 -4.21 2.23
C HIS A 45 22.77 -3.82 1.33
N VAL A 46 22.22 -2.62 1.54
CA VAL A 46 21.06 -2.14 0.79
C VAL A 46 21.40 -1.92 -0.69
N LYS A 47 22.53 -1.28 -1.02
CA LYS A 47 22.95 -1.05 -2.42
C LYS A 47 23.23 -2.33 -3.18
N ASN A 48 23.95 -3.28 -2.57
CA ASN A 48 24.37 -4.51 -3.24
C ASN A 48 23.18 -5.44 -3.50
N LYS A 49 22.21 -5.45 -2.59
CA LYS A 49 21.00 -6.27 -2.73
C LYS A 49 19.95 -5.65 -3.66
N TYR A 50 19.82 -4.33 -3.65
CA TYR A 50 18.77 -3.62 -4.37
C TYR A 50 19.35 -2.63 -5.39
N SER A 51 19.44 -3.08 -6.65
CA SER A 51 19.92 -2.26 -7.79
C SER A 51 19.11 -0.99 -8.06
N ILE A 52 17.93 -0.87 -7.45
CA ILE A 52 17.10 0.33 -7.52
C ILE A 52 17.63 1.49 -6.68
N VAL A 53 18.44 1.19 -5.66
CA VAL A 53 19.10 2.20 -4.83
C VAL A 53 20.31 2.68 -5.61
N THR A 54 20.12 3.79 -6.33
CA THR A 54 21.14 4.26 -7.28
C THR A 54 22.21 5.11 -6.62
N LYS A 55 21.91 5.77 -5.49
CA LYS A 55 22.84 6.61 -4.73
C LYS A 55 22.54 6.54 -3.23
N SER A 56 23.57 6.76 -2.43
CA SER A 56 23.48 7.10 -1.01
C SER A 56 24.19 8.42 -0.77
N TYR A 57 23.78 9.13 0.27
CA TYR A 57 24.47 10.27 0.84
C TYR A 57 24.47 10.12 2.34
N SER A 58 25.64 10.19 2.95
CA SER A 58 25.83 10.07 4.40
C SER A 58 27.06 10.85 4.84
N ILE A 59 27.23 11.01 6.16
CA ILE A 59 28.44 11.63 6.72
C ILE A 59 29.72 10.83 6.40
N VAL A 60 29.60 9.52 6.21
CA VAL A 60 30.71 8.64 5.82
C VAL A 60 31.31 9.06 4.47
N ASP A 61 30.45 9.39 3.49
CA ASP A 61 30.91 9.83 2.16
C ASP A 61 31.70 11.15 2.24
N VAL A 62 31.35 12.02 3.20
CA VAL A 62 32.05 13.28 3.44
C VAL A 62 33.40 13.00 4.11
N ILE A 63 33.42 12.21 5.18
CA ILE A 63 34.64 11.89 5.93
C ILE A 63 35.68 11.20 5.05
N LYS A 64 35.28 10.23 4.21
CA LYS A 64 36.18 9.56 3.25
C LYS A 64 36.80 10.53 2.25
N LYS A 65 36.00 11.46 1.72
CA LYS A 65 36.49 12.50 0.80
C LYS A 65 37.42 13.49 1.48
N MET A 66 37.14 13.86 2.72
CA MET A 66 38.04 14.71 3.50
C MET A 66 39.35 14.01 3.78
N HIS A 67 39.32 12.73 4.18
CA HIS A 67 40.52 11.94 4.41
C HIS A 67 41.40 11.88 3.17
N SER A 68 40.83 11.57 2.00
CA SER A 68 41.56 11.62 0.73
C SER A 68 42.08 13.04 0.43
N GLY A 69 41.24 14.07 0.58
CA GLY A 69 41.60 15.46 0.31
C GLY A 69 42.77 15.98 1.15
N PHE A 70 42.80 15.67 2.45
CA PHE A 70 43.91 16.03 3.34
C PHE A 70 45.17 15.21 3.08
N ASN A 71 45.05 14.04 2.45
CA ASN A 71 46.17 13.21 1.98
C ASN A 71 46.49 13.45 0.49
N GLY A 72 46.34 14.69 0.02
CA GLY A 72 46.74 15.09 -1.33
C GLY A 72 45.79 14.65 -2.45
N GLY A 73 44.58 14.23 -2.10
CA GLY A 73 43.57 13.73 -3.06
C GLY A 73 43.85 12.31 -3.55
N ASP A 74 44.66 11.53 -2.82
CA ASP A 74 44.99 10.16 -3.17
C ASP A 74 43.77 9.23 -2.93
N PRO A 75 43.30 8.49 -3.96
CA PRO A 75 42.19 7.56 -3.82
C PRO A 75 42.42 6.42 -2.80
N GLU A 76 43.67 6.07 -2.49
CA GLU A 76 43.95 5.05 -1.45
C GLU A 76 43.47 5.49 -0.06
N TYR A 77 43.37 6.80 0.17
CA TYR A 77 42.88 7.40 1.41
C TYR A 77 41.39 7.74 1.34
N GLU A 78 40.65 7.29 0.33
CA GLU A 78 39.18 7.39 0.30
C GLU A 78 38.54 6.26 1.15
N VAL A 79 38.96 6.21 2.42
CA VAL A 79 38.57 5.22 3.44
C VAL A 79 38.25 5.91 4.76
N ILE A 80 37.52 5.22 5.64
CA ILE A 80 37.19 5.74 6.97
C ILE A 80 38.47 5.71 7.83
N PRO A 81 38.89 6.84 8.43
CA PRO A 81 40.01 6.85 9.35
C PRO A 81 39.73 5.96 10.58
N ASP A 82 40.74 5.24 11.06
CA ASP A 82 40.63 4.43 12.28
C ASP A 82 40.77 5.25 13.58
N ASP A 83 41.07 6.55 13.47
CA ASP A 83 41.34 7.44 14.60
C ASP A 83 40.21 8.47 14.79
N ARG A 84 39.57 8.42 15.96
CA ARG A 84 38.50 9.33 16.38
C ARG A 84 38.94 10.79 16.40
N ASP A 85 40.15 11.07 16.86
CA ASP A 85 40.67 12.44 16.97
C ASP A 85 40.92 13.03 15.58
N LEU A 86 41.31 12.19 14.62
CA LEU A 86 41.47 12.62 13.23
C LEU A 86 40.12 12.98 12.59
N ILE A 87 39.08 12.17 12.82
CA ILE A 87 37.72 12.45 12.34
C ILE A 87 37.19 13.75 12.96
N SER A 88 37.42 13.95 14.27
CA SER A 88 37.05 15.16 14.99
C SER A 88 37.74 16.41 14.41
N GLN A 89 39.03 16.31 14.11
CA GLN A 89 39.79 17.40 13.48
C GLN A 89 39.29 17.74 12.08
N TYR A 90 38.93 16.73 11.28
CA TYR A 90 38.32 16.95 9.98
C TYR A 90 37.03 17.74 10.12
N MET A 91 36.08 17.25 10.92
CA MET A 91 34.80 17.93 11.13
C MET A 91 34.97 19.36 11.65
N PHE A 92 35.90 19.59 12.58
CA PHE A 92 36.23 20.92 13.08
C PHE A 92 36.78 21.86 12.00
N LEU A 93 37.69 21.38 11.14
CA LEU A 93 38.21 22.19 10.04
C LEU A 93 37.10 22.55 9.04
N TYR A 94 36.17 21.63 8.79
CA TYR A 94 35.05 21.89 7.90
C TYR A 94 34.05 22.86 8.54
N SER A 95 33.73 22.74 9.83
CA SER A 95 32.81 23.67 10.49
C SER A 95 33.31 25.11 10.48
N ILE A 96 34.64 25.33 10.39
CA ILE A 96 35.25 26.65 10.24
C ILE A 96 35.32 27.11 8.77
N ALA A 97 35.57 26.19 7.85
CA ALA A 97 35.85 26.51 6.44
C ALA A 97 34.61 26.47 5.53
N GLY A 98 33.58 25.72 5.90
CA GLY A 98 32.36 25.50 5.14
C GLY A 98 31.30 26.58 5.37
N ASP A 99 30.28 26.58 4.51
CA ASP A 99 29.06 27.35 4.74
C ASP A 99 28.22 26.58 5.78
N GLY A 100 27.77 27.26 6.84
CA GLY A 100 27.26 26.61 8.06
C GLY A 100 26.08 25.65 7.86
N ASP A 101 25.37 25.76 6.73
CA ASP A 101 24.13 25.05 6.45
C ASP A 101 24.36 23.70 5.70
N GLU A 102 25.59 23.37 5.30
CA GLU A 102 25.86 22.18 4.47
C GLU A 102 25.62 20.85 5.19
N PHE A 103 25.73 20.84 6.53
CA PHE A 103 25.52 19.64 7.35
C PHE A 103 24.11 19.52 7.94
N ASP A 104 23.27 20.56 7.86
CA ASP A 104 21.89 20.55 8.40
C ASP A 104 21.04 19.41 7.82
N VAL A 105 21.39 18.95 6.62
CA VAL A 105 20.70 17.84 5.93
C VAL A 105 21.20 16.48 6.41
N LEU A 106 22.31 16.38 7.14
CA LEU A 106 22.92 15.11 7.56
C LEU A 106 23.08 14.96 9.07
N LEU A 107 23.25 16.06 9.80
CA LEU A 107 23.53 16.09 11.23
C LEU A 107 22.45 16.88 11.98
N ASP A 108 22.21 16.50 13.23
CA ASP A 108 21.35 17.24 14.16
C ASP A 108 22.05 18.49 14.75
N ASP A 109 23.35 18.38 14.99
CA ASP A 109 24.23 19.45 15.44
C ASP A 109 25.61 19.33 14.77
N THR A 110 26.26 20.43 14.45
CA THR A 110 27.58 20.44 13.79
C THR A 110 28.74 20.34 14.79
N GLU A 111 28.53 20.75 16.04
CA GLU A 111 29.53 20.77 17.10
C GLU A 111 29.50 19.48 17.96
N ASP A 112 28.30 18.99 18.31
CA ASP A 112 28.11 17.74 19.08
C ASP A 112 26.97 16.86 18.52
N PRO A 113 27.15 16.32 17.30
CA PRO A 113 26.16 15.47 16.66
C PRO A 113 25.91 14.17 17.42
N ASN A 114 24.65 13.96 17.82
CA ASN A 114 24.21 12.67 18.39
C ASN A 114 23.41 11.85 17.38
N HIS A 115 22.93 12.49 16.31
CA HIS A 115 22.19 11.82 15.25
C HIS A 115 22.74 12.20 13.89
N THR A 116 22.81 11.20 13.01
CA THR A 116 23.03 11.42 11.59
C THR A 116 21.98 10.71 10.76
N GLN A 117 21.82 11.12 9.50
CA GLN A 117 20.96 10.41 8.56
C GLN A 117 21.69 9.91 7.32
N ILE A 118 21.31 8.72 6.88
CA ILE A 118 21.66 8.15 5.59
C ILE A 118 20.52 8.43 4.62
N LEU A 119 20.83 9.06 3.49
CA LEU A 119 19.87 9.39 2.45
C LEU A 119 20.08 8.51 1.23
N LEU A 120 19.19 7.53 1.05
CA LEU A 120 19.20 6.62 -0.08
C LEU A 120 18.26 7.13 -1.17
N ARG A 121 18.74 7.23 -2.41
CA ARG A 121 17.92 7.61 -3.57
C ARG A 121 17.57 6.41 -4.43
N MET A 122 16.30 6.33 -4.76
CA MET A 122 15.69 5.21 -5.46
C MET A 122 14.95 5.66 -6.72
N GLU A 123 15.00 4.82 -7.75
CA GLU A 123 14.11 5.00 -8.90
C GLU A 123 12.63 4.83 -8.51
N GLU A 124 11.72 5.39 -9.30
CA GLU A 124 10.27 5.32 -9.05
C GLU A 124 9.79 3.85 -9.10
N VAL A 125 9.28 3.33 -7.97
CA VAL A 125 8.75 1.96 -7.87
C VAL A 125 7.40 1.87 -7.18
N ARG A 126 6.80 0.67 -7.34
CA ARG A 126 5.61 0.24 -6.60
C ARG A 126 5.89 0.29 -5.09
N THR A 127 4.90 0.71 -4.33
CA THR A 127 4.95 0.81 -2.86
C THR A 127 5.34 -0.50 -2.18
N SER A 128 4.98 -1.65 -2.77
CA SER A 128 5.35 -2.97 -2.26
C SER A 128 6.86 -3.20 -2.22
N THR A 129 7.60 -2.79 -3.25
CA THR A 129 9.06 -2.95 -3.29
C THR A 129 9.76 -2.06 -2.26
N ILE A 130 9.21 -0.87 -2.01
CA ILE A 130 9.68 0.00 -0.94
C ILE A 130 9.46 -0.68 0.42
N ALA A 131 8.30 -1.31 0.63
CA ALA A 131 8.00 -2.04 1.86
C ALA A 131 8.91 -3.26 2.09
N ASP A 132 9.35 -3.92 1.02
CA ASP A 132 10.32 -5.04 1.09
C ASP A 132 11.72 -4.55 1.49
N ILE A 133 12.17 -3.43 0.92
CA ILE A 133 13.47 -2.81 1.26
C ILE A 133 13.47 -2.33 2.71
N VAL A 134 12.38 -1.68 3.14
CA VAL A 134 12.21 -1.21 4.52
C VAL A 134 12.30 -2.37 5.51
N GLU A 135 11.58 -3.45 5.29
CA GLU A 135 11.62 -4.62 6.18
C GLU A 135 12.98 -5.30 6.18
N ASP A 136 13.60 -5.47 5.02
CA ASP A 136 14.94 -6.07 4.96
C ASP A 136 15.97 -5.23 5.70
N THR A 137 15.87 -3.90 5.58
CA THR A 137 16.76 -2.97 6.26
C THR A 137 16.52 -3.00 7.77
N GLU A 138 15.27 -2.99 8.23
CA GLU A 138 14.92 -3.14 9.66
C GLU A 138 15.44 -4.47 10.23
N GLN A 139 15.26 -5.59 9.51
CA GLN A 139 15.76 -6.90 9.94
C GLN A 139 17.29 -6.94 10.01
N PHE A 140 17.96 -6.35 9.02
CA PHE A 140 19.42 -6.25 9.02
C PHE A 140 19.92 -5.42 10.20
N ILE A 141 19.25 -4.30 10.51
CA ILE A 141 19.58 -3.45 11.63
C ILE A 141 19.45 -4.22 12.96
N GLN A 142 18.31 -4.88 13.17
CA GLN A 142 18.06 -5.66 14.39
C GLN A 142 19.03 -6.84 14.56
N ALA A 143 19.49 -7.45 13.46
CA ALA A 143 20.39 -8.59 13.52
C ALA A 143 21.86 -8.21 13.78
N ASN A 144 22.30 -7.01 13.39
CA ASN A 144 23.72 -6.64 13.39
C ASN A 144 24.07 -5.51 14.38
N PHE A 145 23.12 -4.67 14.80
CA PHE A 145 23.42 -3.42 15.50
C PHE A 145 22.54 -3.19 16.74
N TYR A 146 22.07 -4.27 17.38
CA TYR A 146 21.13 -4.18 18.51
C TYR A 146 21.69 -3.50 19.77
N ASP A 147 22.99 -3.62 20.04
CA ASP A 147 23.60 -3.16 21.32
C ASP A 147 24.67 -2.04 21.17
N ASP A 148 25.32 -1.89 20.02
CA ASP A 148 26.52 -1.02 19.87
C ASP A 148 26.24 0.38 19.30
N ALA A 149 25.12 0.59 18.59
CA ALA A 149 24.65 1.89 18.10
C ALA A 149 23.18 1.78 17.64
N PRO A 150 22.19 2.32 18.37
CA PRO A 150 20.79 2.22 17.98
C PRO A 150 20.56 2.92 16.63
N MET A 151 20.30 2.14 15.59
CA MET A 151 19.91 2.65 14.28
C MET A 151 18.40 2.50 14.11
N GLU A 152 17.73 3.58 13.71
CA GLU A 152 16.29 3.58 13.49
C GLU A 152 15.95 3.98 12.05
N LEU A 153 15.13 3.16 11.39
CA LEU A 153 14.67 3.47 10.05
C LEU A 153 13.60 4.58 10.10
N THR A 154 13.72 5.63 9.29
CA THR A 154 12.77 6.76 9.28
C THR A 154 12.47 7.27 7.86
N GLY A 155 11.89 8.46 7.72
CA GLY A 155 11.70 9.12 6.44
C GLY A 155 10.56 8.60 5.57
N GLY A 156 10.42 9.19 4.39
CA GLY A 156 9.23 9.05 3.54
C GLY A 156 9.01 7.62 3.02
N ALA A 157 10.07 6.91 2.63
CA ALA A 157 9.96 5.54 2.15
C ALA A 157 9.59 4.54 3.27
N THR A 158 10.12 4.71 4.48
CA THR A 158 9.72 3.92 5.66
C THR A 158 8.25 4.12 5.98
N LEU A 159 7.80 5.38 6.02
CA LEU A 159 6.39 5.71 6.19
C LEU A 159 5.53 5.03 5.11
N LEU A 160 5.94 5.09 3.83
CA LEU A 160 5.23 4.41 2.74
C LEU A 160 5.20 2.89 2.90
N GLY A 161 6.30 2.28 3.37
CA GLY A 161 6.39 0.85 3.65
C GLY A 161 5.44 0.41 4.76
N VAL A 162 5.46 1.12 5.90
CA VAL A 162 4.56 0.91 7.04
C VAL A 162 3.10 1.10 6.61
N LEU A 163 2.79 2.19 5.90
CA LEU A 163 1.45 2.44 5.37
C LEU A 163 0.99 1.33 4.43
N SER A 164 1.84 0.84 3.53
CA SER A 164 1.52 -0.28 2.64
C SER A 164 1.15 -1.54 3.42
N ARG A 165 1.91 -1.88 4.47
CA ARG A 165 1.61 -3.04 5.34
C ARG A 165 0.29 -2.85 6.08
N MET A 166 0.07 -1.67 6.66
CA MET A 166 -1.18 -1.34 7.34
C MET A 166 -2.37 -1.44 6.39
N ILE A 167 -2.23 -1.01 5.14
CA ILE A 167 -3.27 -1.12 4.12
C ILE A 167 -3.55 -2.59 3.79
N VAL A 168 -2.54 -3.40 3.49
CA VAL A 168 -2.75 -4.82 3.14
C VAL A 168 -3.36 -5.60 4.30
N ASN A 169 -2.78 -5.50 5.50
CA ASN A 169 -3.27 -6.21 6.67
C ASN A 169 -4.64 -5.70 7.10
N GLY A 170 -4.83 -4.37 7.11
CA GLY A 170 -6.10 -3.73 7.41
C GLY A 170 -7.20 -4.14 6.43
N GLN A 171 -6.88 -4.24 5.13
CA GLN A 171 -7.83 -4.67 4.10
C GLN A 171 -8.23 -6.13 4.26
N LEU A 172 -7.29 -7.04 4.54
CA LEU A 172 -7.60 -8.46 4.75
C LEU A 172 -8.44 -8.67 6.01
N ILE A 173 -8.04 -8.07 7.14
CA ILE A 173 -8.76 -8.18 8.41
C ILE A 173 -10.14 -7.57 8.28
N SER A 174 -10.26 -6.34 7.76
CA SER A 174 -11.55 -5.66 7.61
C SER A 174 -12.49 -6.42 6.69
N LEU A 175 -12.01 -6.99 5.59
CA LEU A 175 -12.82 -7.78 4.68
C LEU A 175 -13.32 -9.06 5.35
N LEU A 176 -12.44 -9.82 6.01
CA LEU A 176 -12.81 -11.05 6.71
C LEU A 176 -13.81 -10.79 7.83
N VAL A 177 -13.56 -9.76 8.64
CA VAL A 177 -14.47 -9.35 9.72
C VAL A 177 -15.81 -8.90 9.16
N SER A 178 -15.82 -8.10 8.09
CA SER A 178 -17.07 -7.61 7.49
C SER A 178 -17.90 -8.75 6.88
N VAL A 179 -17.26 -9.66 6.13
CA VAL A 179 -17.93 -10.85 5.58
C VAL A 179 -18.48 -11.72 6.70
N LEU A 180 -17.72 -11.93 7.78
CA LEU A 180 -18.17 -12.72 8.94
C LEU A 180 -19.35 -12.07 9.65
N ILE A 181 -19.31 -10.76 9.90
CA ILE A 181 -20.41 -10.03 10.53
C ILE A 181 -21.66 -10.09 9.66
N ILE A 182 -21.53 -9.83 8.36
CA ILE A 182 -22.65 -9.93 7.42
C ILE A 182 -23.21 -11.36 7.40
N PHE A 183 -22.34 -12.37 7.37
CA PHE A 183 -22.75 -13.76 7.41
C PHE A 183 -23.57 -14.08 8.67
N ILE A 184 -23.13 -13.61 9.84
CA ILE A 184 -23.83 -13.77 11.12
C ILE A 184 -25.19 -13.07 11.08
N ILE A 185 -25.23 -11.81 10.65
CA ILE A 185 -26.47 -11.03 10.54
C ILE A 185 -27.45 -11.74 9.62
N MET A 186 -27.01 -12.17 8.44
CA MET A 186 -27.88 -12.86 7.48
C MET A 186 -28.33 -14.23 7.98
N THR A 187 -27.47 -14.94 8.70
CA THR A 187 -27.85 -16.18 9.38
C THR A 187 -28.97 -15.94 10.39
N ILE A 188 -28.94 -14.83 11.13
CA ILE A 188 -29.99 -14.45 12.09
C ILE A 188 -31.27 -14.03 11.35
N VAL A 189 -31.17 -13.18 10.33
CA VAL A 189 -32.31 -12.68 9.53
C VAL A 189 -33.06 -13.85 8.87
N PHE A 190 -32.33 -14.75 8.21
CA PHE A 190 -32.92 -15.92 7.57
C PHE A 190 -33.17 -17.09 8.54
N ARG A 191 -32.74 -16.97 9.80
CA ARG A 191 -32.76 -18.03 10.82
C ARG A 191 -32.18 -19.35 10.29
N SER A 192 -31.13 -19.26 9.49
CA SER A 192 -30.54 -20.38 8.76
C SER A 192 -29.10 -20.09 8.35
N PHE A 193 -28.19 -20.99 8.73
CA PHE A 193 -26.78 -20.95 8.33
C PHE A 193 -26.63 -20.99 6.80
N ILE A 194 -27.44 -21.80 6.11
CA ILE A 194 -27.46 -21.88 4.65
C ILE A 194 -27.96 -20.54 4.06
N GLY A 195 -28.94 -19.88 4.71
CA GLY A 195 -29.42 -18.58 4.27
C GLY A 195 -28.34 -17.50 4.36
N GLY A 196 -27.58 -17.49 5.46
CA GLY A 196 -26.40 -16.64 5.61
C GLY A 196 -25.39 -16.85 4.49
N LEU A 197 -25.08 -18.12 4.17
CA LEU A 197 -24.09 -18.45 3.14
C LEU A 197 -24.53 -17.97 1.75
N PHE A 198 -25.79 -18.18 1.38
CA PHE A 198 -26.34 -17.72 0.10
C PHE A 198 -26.37 -16.20 0.00
N ALA A 199 -26.58 -15.49 1.11
CA ALA A 199 -26.55 -14.04 1.13
C ALA A 199 -25.13 -13.46 0.97
N THR A 200 -24.11 -14.14 1.49
CA THR A 200 -22.72 -13.66 1.42
C THR A 200 -21.93 -14.15 0.21
N LEU A 201 -22.28 -15.29 -0.35
CA LEU A 201 -21.50 -15.91 -1.43
C LEU A 201 -21.41 -15.03 -2.68
N PRO A 202 -22.50 -14.44 -3.23
CA PRO A 202 -22.42 -13.56 -4.38
C PRO A 202 -21.51 -12.36 -4.13
N MET A 203 -21.65 -11.70 -2.98
CA MET A 203 -20.78 -10.59 -2.57
C MET A 203 -19.31 -11.02 -2.51
N GLY A 204 -19.01 -12.16 -1.89
CA GLY A 204 -17.65 -12.71 -1.82
C GLY A 204 -17.07 -12.98 -3.22
N THR A 205 -17.87 -13.51 -4.13
CA THR A 205 -17.43 -13.70 -5.53
C THR A 205 -17.16 -12.38 -6.25
N SER A 206 -17.98 -11.35 -6.02
CA SER A 206 -17.76 -10.01 -6.58
C SER A 206 -16.47 -9.38 -6.07
N VAL A 207 -16.14 -9.56 -4.78
CA VAL A 207 -14.87 -9.11 -4.19
C VAL A 207 -13.68 -9.82 -4.85
N ILE A 208 -13.74 -11.13 -5.03
CA ILE A 208 -12.66 -11.90 -5.68
C ILE A 208 -12.49 -11.44 -7.14
N MET A 209 -13.58 -11.28 -7.88
CA MET A 209 -13.55 -10.75 -9.25
C MET A 209 -12.96 -9.34 -9.29
N MET A 210 -13.25 -8.51 -8.29
CA MET A 210 -12.72 -7.17 -8.19
C MET A 210 -11.19 -7.15 -7.99
N PHE A 211 -10.67 -7.94 -7.05
CA PHE A 211 -9.22 -8.09 -6.90
C PHE A 211 -8.58 -8.75 -8.13
N GLY A 212 -9.28 -9.67 -8.79
CA GLY A 212 -8.85 -10.24 -10.07
C GLY A 212 -8.75 -9.18 -11.18
N LEU A 213 -9.72 -8.27 -11.26
CA LEU A 213 -9.69 -7.13 -12.19
C LEU A 213 -8.51 -6.19 -11.88
N MET A 214 -8.26 -5.89 -10.60
CA MET A 214 -7.11 -5.10 -10.18
C MET A 214 -5.79 -5.77 -10.59
N GLY A 215 -5.65 -7.08 -10.34
CA GLY A 215 -4.49 -7.85 -10.77
C GLY A 215 -4.29 -7.85 -12.28
N TYR A 216 -5.37 -8.05 -13.05
CA TYR A 216 -5.34 -8.04 -14.51
C TYR A 216 -4.93 -6.66 -15.07
N LEU A 217 -5.47 -5.58 -14.51
CA LEU A 217 -5.17 -4.21 -14.93
C LEU A 217 -3.87 -3.65 -14.31
N ASN A 218 -3.15 -4.44 -13.50
CA ASN A 218 -1.96 -4.01 -12.75
C ASN A 218 -2.21 -2.76 -11.87
N ILE A 219 -3.39 -2.66 -11.28
CA ILE A 219 -3.75 -1.55 -10.38
C ILE A 219 -3.26 -1.91 -8.98
N PRO A 220 -2.35 -1.13 -8.38
CA PRO A 220 -1.82 -1.41 -7.05
C PRO A 220 -2.89 -1.22 -5.97
N LEU A 221 -2.73 -1.94 -4.86
CA LEU A 221 -3.46 -1.67 -3.63
C LEU A 221 -2.85 -0.45 -2.94
N ASP A 222 -3.70 0.51 -2.60
CA ASP A 222 -3.36 1.78 -1.98
C ASP A 222 -4.54 2.27 -1.11
N VAL A 223 -4.38 3.45 -0.50
CA VAL A 223 -5.41 4.05 0.36
C VAL A 223 -6.73 4.28 -0.40
N THR A 224 -6.66 4.67 -1.68
CA THR A 224 -7.83 4.99 -2.50
C THR A 224 -8.65 3.74 -2.84
N THR A 225 -7.96 2.66 -3.21
CA THR A 225 -8.56 1.37 -3.56
C THR A 225 -9.09 0.62 -2.33
N MET A 226 -8.53 0.84 -1.14
CA MET A 226 -9.06 0.30 0.12
C MET A 226 -10.45 0.87 0.45
N LEU A 227 -10.66 2.17 0.25
CA LEU A 227 -11.98 2.82 0.46
C LEU A 227 -13.05 2.19 -0.43
N LEU A 228 -12.66 1.79 -1.64
CA LEU A 228 -13.56 1.14 -2.57
C LEU A 228 -14.04 -0.22 -2.06
N THR A 229 -13.15 -1.05 -1.51
CA THR A 229 -13.56 -2.37 -1.04
C THR A 229 -14.57 -2.28 0.10
N SER A 230 -14.48 -1.24 0.93
CA SER A 230 -15.48 -0.95 1.96
C SER A 230 -16.86 -0.61 1.36
N ILE A 231 -16.89 0.20 0.30
CA ILE A 231 -18.12 0.51 -0.46
C ILE A 231 -18.69 -0.75 -1.11
N LEU A 232 -17.83 -1.58 -1.71
CA LEU A 232 -18.21 -2.82 -2.38
C LEU A 232 -18.93 -3.78 -1.44
N VAL A 233 -18.40 -3.97 -0.23
CA VAL A 233 -19.02 -4.86 0.77
C VAL A 233 -20.40 -4.33 1.20
N GLY A 234 -20.51 -3.03 1.43
CA GLY A 234 -21.80 -2.41 1.82
C GLY A 234 -22.86 -2.52 0.74
N VAL A 235 -22.56 -2.11 -0.49
CA VAL A 235 -23.54 -2.11 -1.59
C VAL A 235 -23.82 -3.53 -2.11
N GLY A 236 -22.81 -4.41 -2.10
CA GLY A 236 -22.93 -5.76 -2.65
C GLY A 236 -23.84 -6.69 -1.85
N VAL A 237 -23.85 -6.56 -0.52
CA VAL A 237 -24.75 -7.36 0.32
C VAL A 237 -26.21 -6.96 0.11
N ASP A 238 -26.49 -5.66 0.01
CA ASP A 238 -27.86 -5.14 -0.04
C ASP A 238 -28.66 -5.73 -1.21
N TYR A 239 -28.06 -5.84 -2.39
CA TYR A 239 -28.71 -6.44 -3.56
C TYR A 239 -29.11 -7.90 -3.31
N THR A 240 -28.21 -8.67 -2.71
CA THR A 240 -28.44 -10.09 -2.42
C THR A 240 -29.54 -10.27 -1.38
N VAL A 241 -29.57 -9.38 -0.38
CA VAL A 241 -30.58 -9.39 0.69
C VAL A 241 -31.96 -9.04 0.17
N HIS A 242 -32.07 -7.94 -0.57
CA HIS A 242 -33.35 -7.51 -1.15
C HIS A 242 -33.93 -8.58 -2.08
N PHE A 243 -33.08 -9.24 -2.88
CA PHE A 243 -33.50 -10.33 -3.75
C PHE A 243 -33.95 -11.55 -2.95
N LEU A 244 -33.13 -12.05 -2.01
CA LEU A 244 -33.47 -13.23 -1.20
C LEU A 244 -34.71 -13.01 -0.32
N TRP A 245 -34.88 -11.80 0.21
CA TRP A 245 -36.02 -11.46 1.04
C TRP A 245 -37.33 -11.59 0.25
N HIS A 246 -37.43 -10.94 -0.91
CA HIS A 246 -38.63 -11.01 -1.74
C HIS A 246 -38.84 -12.40 -2.36
N LEU A 247 -37.77 -13.11 -2.71
CA LEU A 247 -37.87 -14.48 -3.18
C LEU A 247 -38.51 -15.39 -2.12
N ARG A 248 -38.12 -15.22 -0.85
CA ARG A 248 -38.71 -15.95 0.27
C ARG A 248 -40.16 -15.54 0.52
N ASP A 249 -40.49 -14.27 0.36
CA ASP A 249 -41.85 -13.75 0.52
C ASP A 249 -42.81 -14.39 -0.51
N HIS A 250 -42.43 -14.37 -1.79
CA HIS A 250 -43.20 -15.03 -2.87
C HIS A 250 -43.38 -16.53 -2.64
N LEU A 251 -42.32 -17.23 -2.20
CA LEU A 251 -42.41 -18.65 -1.88
C LEU A 251 -43.34 -18.95 -0.69
N ARG A 252 -43.46 -18.02 0.26
CA ARG A 252 -44.40 -18.13 1.40
C ARG A 252 -45.84 -17.83 1.00
N ASP A 253 -46.03 -16.95 0.02
CA ASP A 253 -47.34 -16.65 -0.57
C ASP A 253 -47.87 -17.77 -1.47
N GLY A 254 -47.07 -18.82 -1.69
CA GLY A 254 -47.47 -20.05 -2.37
C GLY A 254 -47.03 -20.14 -3.83
N ASP A 255 -46.23 -19.20 -4.31
CA ASP A 255 -45.63 -19.29 -5.64
C ASP A 255 -44.73 -20.52 -5.74
N ASN A 256 -44.72 -21.17 -6.91
CA ASN A 256 -43.67 -22.15 -7.20
C ASN A 256 -42.32 -21.43 -7.40
N LEU A 257 -41.20 -22.16 -7.31
CA LEU A 257 -39.87 -21.52 -7.32
C LEU A 257 -39.60 -20.67 -8.57
N ASP A 258 -40.02 -21.15 -9.75
CA ASP A 258 -39.79 -20.43 -11.00
C ASP A 258 -40.66 -19.16 -11.10
N GLN A 259 -41.91 -19.22 -10.62
CA GLN A 259 -42.79 -18.06 -10.49
C GLN A 259 -42.25 -17.06 -9.48
N ALA A 260 -41.82 -17.53 -8.31
CA ALA A 260 -41.26 -16.69 -7.25
C ALA A 260 -40.01 -15.94 -7.73
N ILE A 261 -39.11 -16.63 -8.46
CA ILE A 261 -37.94 -15.99 -9.08
C ILE A 261 -38.39 -14.94 -10.10
N SER A 262 -39.32 -15.28 -11.01
CA SER A 262 -39.82 -14.35 -12.03
C SER A 262 -40.47 -13.10 -11.42
N ASN A 263 -41.32 -13.28 -10.42
CA ASN A 263 -41.98 -12.19 -9.69
C ASN A 263 -40.96 -11.33 -8.92
N THR A 264 -39.96 -11.96 -8.31
CA THR A 264 -38.85 -11.24 -7.65
C THR A 264 -38.07 -10.38 -8.64
N PHE A 265 -37.83 -10.86 -9.86
CA PHE A 265 -37.21 -10.05 -10.92
C PHE A 265 -38.05 -8.84 -11.31
N LEU A 266 -39.37 -9.01 -11.41
CA LEU A 266 -40.29 -7.94 -11.81
C LEU A 266 -40.40 -6.82 -10.76
N ILE A 267 -40.21 -7.13 -9.49
CA ILE A 267 -40.28 -6.17 -8.39
C ILE A 267 -38.87 -5.73 -7.97
N SER A 268 -38.19 -6.57 -7.18
CA SER A 268 -36.89 -6.24 -6.60
C SER A 268 -35.78 -6.23 -7.64
N GLY A 269 -35.81 -7.13 -8.62
CA GLY A 269 -34.79 -7.19 -9.67
C GLY A 269 -34.70 -5.90 -10.49
N ARG A 270 -35.84 -5.31 -10.86
CA ARG A 270 -35.88 -4.01 -11.54
C ARG A 270 -35.29 -2.90 -10.65
N GLY A 271 -35.69 -2.84 -9.38
CA GLY A 271 -35.17 -1.85 -8.43
C GLY A 271 -33.65 -1.95 -8.26
N ILE A 272 -33.14 -3.18 -8.07
CA ILE A 272 -31.70 -3.47 -7.96
C ILE A 272 -30.97 -3.05 -9.23
N LEU A 273 -31.48 -3.41 -10.41
CA LEU A 273 -30.87 -3.07 -11.69
C LEU A 273 -30.82 -1.55 -11.92
N PHE A 274 -31.91 -0.83 -11.67
CA PHE A 274 -31.94 0.63 -11.79
C PHE A 274 -30.99 1.30 -10.80
N ASN A 275 -30.93 0.84 -9.55
CA ASN A 275 -30.00 1.36 -8.56
C ASN A 275 -28.55 1.17 -9.01
N GLY A 276 -28.16 -0.07 -9.34
CA GLY A 276 -26.79 -0.36 -9.75
C GLY A 276 -26.38 0.36 -11.03
N LEU A 277 -27.26 0.43 -12.05
CA LEU A 277 -26.98 1.19 -13.27
C LEU A 277 -26.86 2.70 -13.00
N SER A 278 -27.69 3.26 -12.10
CA SER A 278 -27.60 4.67 -11.73
C SER A 278 -26.26 4.99 -11.08
N VAL A 279 -25.75 4.11 -10.21
CA VAL A 279 -24.41 4.23 -9.62
C VAL A 279 -23.34 4.14 -10.71
N VAL A 280 -23.40 3.14 -11.59
CA VAL A 280 -22.44 3.00 -12.70
C VAL A 280 -22.40 4.25 -13.58
N VAL A 281 -23.57 4.78 -13.97
CA VAL A 281 -23.66 6.01 -14.77
C VAL A 281 -23.13 7.21 -13.99
N GLY A 282 -23.45 7.36 -12.70
CA GLY A 282 -22.95 8.45 -11.87
C GLY A 282 -21.43 8.45 -11.76
N PHE A 283 -20.82 7.28 -11.52
CA PHE A 283 -19.36 7.14 -11.42
C PHE A 283 -18.65 7.16 -12.77
N SER A 284 -19.35 6.94 -13.88
CA SER A 284 -18.78 7.08 -15.24
C SER A 284 -18.29 8.50 -15.53
N ALA A 285 -18.85 9.52 -14.86
CA ALA A 285 -18.38 10.90 -14.98
C ALA A 285 -16.91 11.06 -14.54
N LEU A 286 -16.43 10.22 -13.62
CA LEU A 286 -15.04 10.27 -13.14
C LEU A 286 -14.01 9.86 -14.20
N LEU A 287 -14.44 9.15 -15.26
CA LEU A 287 -13.59 8.80 -16.39
C LEU A 287 -13.04 10.03 -17.12
N PHE A 288 -13.76 11.16 -17.06
CA PHE A 288 -13.33 12.42 -17.70
C PHE A 288 -12.37 13.24 -16.84
N SER A 289 -12.02 12.78 -15.62
CA SER A 289 -11.08 13.47 -14.75
C SER A 289 -9.68 13.53 -15.37
N VAL A 290 -8.96 14.65 -15.23
CA VAL A 290 -7.53 14.75 -15.63
C VAL A 290 -6.63 14.03 -14.61
N PHE A 291 -7.13 13.77 -13.41
CA PHE A 291 -6.40 13.12 -12.34
C PHE A 291 -6.60 11.60 -12.38
N VAL A 292 -5.55 10.88 -12.78
CA VAL A 292 -5.56 9.43 -13.02
C VAL A 292 -6.09 8.61 -11.83
N PRO A 293 -5.74 8.89 -10.56
CA PRO A 293 -6.29 8.15 -9.42
C PRO A 293 -7.83 8.22 -9.34
N VAL A 294 -8.43 9.35 -9.71
CA VAL A 294 -9.89 9.52 -9.75
C VAL A 294 -10.51 8.73 -10.90
N GLN A 295 -9.86 8.68 -12.06
CA GLN A 295 -10.31 7.84 -13.18
C GLN A 295 -10.30 6.35 -12.78
N ILE A 296 -9.19 5.89 -12.19
CA ILE A 296 -9.03 4.51 -11.72
C ILE A 296 -10.11 4.19 -10.67
N PHE A 297 -10.31 5.07 -9.70
CA PHE A 297 -11.36 4.92 -8.70
C PHE A 297 -12.75 4.74 -9.34
N GLY A 298 -13.09 5.57 -10.34
CA GLY A 298 -14.34 5.44 -11.10
C GLY A 298 -14.48 4.08 -11.82
N ILE A 299 -13.44 3.65 -12.54
CA ILE A 299 -13.40 2.34 -13.23
C ILE A 299 -13.67 1.21 -12.24
N LEU A 300 -12.97 1.26 -11.11
CA LEU A 300 -13.06 0.24 -10.09
C LEU A 300 -14.46 0.21 -9.46
N VAL A 301 -15.07 1.36 -9.13
CA VAL A 301 -16.43 1.40 -8.56
C VAL A 301 -17.43 0.81 -9.55
N MET A 302 -17.39 1.24 -10.81
CA MET A 302 -18.28 0.71 -11.85
C MET A 302 -18.14 -0.80 -12.03
N GLY A 303 -16.90 -1.31 -12.06
CA GLY A 303 -16.62 -2.75 -12.15
C GLY A 303 -17.18 -3.50 -10.94
N SER A 304 -16.95 -2.98 -9.74
CA SER A 304 -17.39 -3.58 -8.48
C SER A 304 -18.93 -3.69 -8.40
N ILE A 305 -19.66 -2.63 -8.76
CA ILE A 305 -21.13 -2.62 -8.80
C ILE A 305 -21.64 -3.57 -9.88
N SER A 306 -20.98 -3.63 -11.04
CA SER A 306 -21.36 -4.54 -12.12
C SER A 306 -21.21 -6.01 -11.69
N PHE A 307 -20.13 -6.35 -10.98
CA PHE A 307 -19.94 -7.68 -10.42
C PHE A 307 -20.96 -8.00 -9.33
N CYS A 308 -21.39 -7.04 -8.51
CA CYS A 308 -22.45 -7.24 -7.53
C CYS A 308 -23.82 -7.43 -8.19
N LEU A 309 -24.14 -6.65 -9.23
CA LEU A 309 -25.35 -6.84 -10.02
C LEU A 309 -25.39 -8.24 -10.65
N PHE A 310 -24.27 -8.68 -11.23
CA PHE A 310 -24.15 -10.01 -11.80
C PHE A 310 -24.31 -11.09 -10.71
N GLY A 311 -23.67 -10.91 -9.55
CA GLY A 311 -23.81 -11.80 -8.40
C GLY A 311 -25.25 -11.94 -7.92
N ALA A 312 -25.95 -10.81 -7.72
CA ALA A 312 -27.29 -10.80 -7.17
C ALA A 312 -28.38 -11.22 -8.17
N LEU A 313 -28.24 -10.86 -9.45
CA LEU A 313 -29.27 -11.08 -10.48
C LEU A 313 -29.01 -12.29 -11.38
N ALA A 314 -27.79 -12.84 -11.43
CA ALA A 314 -27.49 -14.03 -12.23
C ALA A 314 -27.03 -15.20 -11.36
N THR A 315 -26.01 -14.99 -10.53
CA THR A 315 -25.42 -16.07 -9.73
C THR A 315 -26.39 -16.56 -8.64
N LEU A 316 -27.02 -15.64 -7.90
CA LEU A 316 -27.90 -15.99 -6.80
C LEU A 316 -29.15 -16.78 -7.26
N PRO A 317 -29.93 -16.34 -8.27
CA PRO A 317 -31.10 -17.09 -8.74
C PRO A 317 -30.72 -18.48 -9.26
N ALA A 318 -29.61 -18.58 -9.98
CA ALA A 318 -29.09 -19.86 -10.48
C ALA A 318 -28.76 -20.82 -9.33
N LEU A 319 -28.08 -20.33 -8.29
CA LEU A 319 -27.78 -21.13 -7.09
C LEU A 319 -29.05 -21.56 -6.36
N THR A 320 -30.01 -20.65 -6.18
CA THR A 320 -31.28 -20.98 -5.50
C THR A 320 -32.12 -21.98 -6.29
N SER A 321 -32.11 -21.90 -7.63
CA SER A 321 -32.82 -22.82 -8.51
C SER A 321 -32.21 -24.22 -8.49
N LEU A 322 -30.87 -24.32 -8.48
CA LEU A 322 -30.14 -25.59 -8.49
C LEU A 322 -30.22 -26.32 -7.14
N ILE A 323 -30.03 -25.60 -6.02
CA ILE A 323 -29.91 -26.22 -4.69
C ILE A 323 -31.26 -26.33 -3.97
N LYS A 324 -32.23 -25.46 -4.30
CA LYS A 324 -33.56 -25.37 -3.66
C LYS A 324 -33.48 -25.39 -2.13
N PRO A 325 -32.75 -24.43 -1.53
CA PRO A 325 -32.41 -24.51 -0.12
C PRO A 325 -33.65 -24.38 0.78
N LYS A 326 -33.76 -25.29 1.76
CA LYS A 326 -34.93 -25.42 2.65
C LYS A 326 -35.30 -24.15 3.43
N PHE A 327 -34.36 -23.22 3.62
CA PHE A 327 -34.63 -21.98 4.37
C PHE A 327 -35.58 -21.03 3.63
N LEU A 328 -35.63 -21.11 2.30
CA LEU A 328 -36.52 -20.29 1.49
C LEU A 328 -38.01 -20.64 1.69
N TYR A 329 -38.28 -21.86 2.15
CA TYR A 329 -39.63 -22.38 2.39
C TYR A 329 -40.06 -22.31 3.87
N LYS A 330 -39.16 -21.86 4.76
CA LYS A 330 -39.44 -21.65 6.19
C LYS A 330 -39.83 -20.21 6.45
#